data_AF-A0A369QAV3-F1
#
_entry.id   AF-A0A369QAV3-F1
#
_cell.length_a   1.000
_cell.length_b   1.000
_cell.length_c   1.000
_cell.angle_alpha   90.00
_cell.angle_beta   90.00
_cell.angle_gamma   90.00
#
_symmetry.space_group_name_H-M   'P 1'
#
loop_
_entity.id
_entity.type
_entity.pdbx_description
1 polymer ?
#
loop_
_entity_poly.entity_id
_entity_poly.type
_entity_poly.pdbx_seq_one_letter_code
_entity_poly.pdbx_strand_id
1 'polypeptide(L)'
;MHSELAASRLLEKMERARLARRFTQHAVAEQLGITQPHYSKIVRGTAALTNGMHDAMDAWLERNPAPSMQRTDELIRLTRRIERDVVKLNRLLTERRRIP
;
A
#
# COMPACT_ATOMS: atom_id res chain seq x y z
N MET A 1 -11.87 -15.11 -6.57
CA MET A 1 -10.76 -14.42 -7.26
C MET A 1 -10.91 -12.94 -6.97
N HIS A 2 -10.02 -12.34 -6.18
CA HIS A 2 -10.13 -10.92 -5.82
C HIS A 2 -9.65 -10.05 -7.00
N SER A 3 -10.39 -8.98 -7.30
CA SER A 3 -9.97 -7.99 -8.30
C SER A 3 -8.71 -7.25 -7.83
N GLU A 4 -7.81 -6.92 -8.75
CA GLU A 4 -6.60 -6.14 -8.49
C GLU A 4 -6.90 -4.77 -7.82
N LEU A 5 -8.05 -4.19 -8.14
CA LEU A 5 -8.56 -2.98 -7.48
C LEU A 5 -8.92 -3.23 -6.01
N ALA A 6 -9.51 -4.39 -5.70
CA ALA A 6 -9.85 -4.77 -4.34
C ALA A 6 -8.59 -5.04 -3.50
N ALA A 7 -7.60 -5.73 -4.07
CA ALA A 7 -6.29 -5.94 -3.46
C ALA A 7 -5.59 -4.61 -3.13
N SER A 8 -5.60 -3.68 -4.08
CA SER A 8 -5.01 -2.35 -3.88
C SER A 8 -5.70 -1.58 -2.74
N ARG A 9 -7.03 -1.56 -2.72
CA ARG A 9 -7.81 -0.89 -1.65
C ARG A 9 -7.57 -1.51 -0.28
N LEU A 10 -7.49 -2.84 -0.21
CA LEU A 10 -7.23 -3.57 1.02
C LEU A 10 -5.86 -3.18 1.60
N LEU A 11 -4.82 -3.20 0.76
CA LEU A 11 -3.48 -2.77 1.14
C LEU A 11 -3.44 -1.31 1.61
N GLU A 12 -4.12 -0.41 0.90
CA GLU A 12 -4.18 0.99 1.31
C GLU A 12 -4.90 1.19 2.66
N LYS A 13 -5.93 0.40 2.95
CA LYS A 13 -6.63 0.41 4.24
C LYS A 13 -5.72 -0.13 5.35
N MET A 14 -5.03 -1.24 5.10
CA MET A 14 -4.09 -1.83 6.04
C MET A 14 -2.91 -0.91 6.34
N GLU A 15 -2.28 -0.31 5.33
CA GLU A 15 -1.15 0.61 5.53
C GLU A 15 -1.55 1.85 6.32
N ARG A 16 -2.76 2.36 6.15
CA ARG A 16 -3.29 3.45 6.99
C ARG A 16 -3.42 3.01 8.44
N ALA A 17 -4.05 1.87 8.69
CA ALA A 17 -4.20 1.32 10.03
C ALA A 17 -2.85 1.06 10.71
N ARG A 18 -1.87 0.56 9.96
CA ARG A 18 -0.48 0.33 10.40
C ARG A 18 0.18 1.64 10.83
N LEU A 19 0.17 2.65 9.96
CA LEU A 19 0.80 3.94 10.21
C LEU A 19 0.16 4.69 11.38
N ALA A 20 -1.17 4.68 11.48
CA ALA A 20 -1.89 5.32 12.58
C ALA A 20 -1.50 4.75 13.95
N ARG A 21 -1.19 3.45 14.00
CA ARG A 21 -0.76 2.74 15.22
C ARG A 21 0.76 2.68 15.39
N ARG A 22 1.52 3.30 14.48
CA ARG A 22 2.99 3.28 14.46
C ARG A 22 3.59 1.87 14.43
N PHE A 23 2.87 0.90 13.87
CA PHE A 23 3.42 -0.43 13.67
C PHE A 23 4.51 -0.41 12.60
N THR A 24 5.59 -1.13 12.86
CA THR A 24 6.64 -1.36 11.86
C THR A 24 6.13 -2.33 10.80
N GLN A 25 6.74 -2.32 9.61
CA GLN A 25 6.43 -3.32 8.58
C GLN A 25 6.75 -4.75 9.06
N HIS A 26 7.79 -4.90 9.89
CA HIS A 26 8.15 -6.18 10.48
C HIS A 26 7.05 -6.72 11.40
N ALA A 27 6.55 -5.89 12.33
CA ALA A 27 5.50 -6.28 13.26
C ALA A 27 4.22 -6.72 12.56
N VAL A 28 3.83 -6.04 11.47
CA VAL A 28 2.67 -6.44 10.68
C VAL A 28 2.94 -7.72 9.89
N ALA A 29 4.12 -7.87 9.31
CA ALA A 29 4.50 -9.07 8.57
C ALA A 29 4.44 -10.32 9.47
N GLU A 30 4.95 -10.23 10.71
CA GLU A 30 4.87 -11.31 11.70
C GLU A 30 3.43 -11.70 12.01
N GLN A 31 2.55 -10.72 12.22
CA GLN A 31 1.12 -10.97 12.50
C GLN A 31 0.36 -11.56 11.30
N LEU A 32 0.86 -11.35 10.09
CA LEU A 32 0.35 -11.97 8.87
C LEU A 32 1.02 -13.32 8.55
N GLY A 33 1.99 -13.76 9.34
CA GLY A 33 2.73 -15.00 9.09
C GLY A 33 3.63 -14.95 7.85
N ILE A 34 4.09 -13.76 7.45
CA ILE A 34 4.98 -13.56 6.30
C ILE A 34 6.27 -12.84 6.70
N THR A 35 7.26 -12.87 5.82
CA THR A 35 8.52 -12.16 6.06
C THR A 35 8.36 -10.65 5.79
N GLN A 36 9.13 -9.82 6.52
CA GLN A 36 9.16 -8.37 6.28
C GLN A 36 9.53 -7.99 4.84
N PRO A 37 10.51 -8.64 4.18
CA PRO A 37 10.80 -8.37 2.77
C PRO A 37 9.61 -8.66 1.85
N HIS A 38 8.84 -9.72 2.14
CA HIS A 38 7.65 -10.04 1.37
C HIS A 38 6.56 -8.97 1.54
N TYR A 39 6.30 -8.55 2.79
CA TYR A 39 5.38 -7.45 3.08
C TYR A 39 5.79 -6.17 2.34
N SER A 40 7.08 -5.82 2.35
CA SER A 40 7.61 -4.64 1.66
C SER A 40 7.39 -4.70 0.14
N LYS A 41 7.57 -5.87 -0.49
CA LYS A 41 7.29 -6.06 -1.93
C LYS A 41 5.82 -5.84 -2.27
N ILE A 42 4.93 -6.35 -1.45
CA ILE A 42 3.48 -6.21 -1.65
C ILE A 42 3.04 -4.76 -1.50
N VAL A 43 3.49 -4.06 -0.45
CA VAL A 43 3.19 -2.63 -0.25
C VAL A 43 3.74 -1.77 -1.40
N ARG A 44 4.86 -2.17 -1.99
CA ARG A 44 5.44 -1.51 -3.19
C ARG A 44 4.75 -1.92 -4.50
N GLY A 45 3.79 -2.84 -4.47
CA GLY A 45 3.10 -3.35 -5.65
C GLY A 45 3.98 -4.22 -6.55
N THR A 46 5.11 -4.74 -6.05
CA THR A 46 6.02 -5.62 -6.82
C THR A 46 5.76 -7.11 -6.58
N ALA A 47 4.80 -7.45 -5.71
CA ALA A 47 4.28 -8.78 -5.51
C ALA A 47 2.76 -8.72 -5.32
N ALA A 48 2.06 -9.70 -5.88
CA ALA A 48 0.60 -9.83 -5.74
C ALA A 48 0.22 -10.42 -4.38
N LEU A 49 -0.97 -10.07 -3.88
CA LEU A 49 -1.56 -10.76 -2.74
C LEU A 49 -2.04 -12.14 -3.15
N THR A 50 -1.75 -13.15 -2.32
CA THR A 50 -2.41 -14.46 -2.44
C THR A 50 -3.78 -14.41 -1.74
N ASN A 51 -4.69 -15.33 -2.08
CA ASN A 51 -6.02 -15.35 -1.46
C ASN A 51 -5.95 -15.50 0.08
N GLY A 52 -5.06 -16.35 0.61
CA GLY A 52 -4.89 -16.47 2.06
C GLY A 52 -4.38 -15.19 2.73
N MET A 53 -3.67 -14.33 1.99
CA MET A 53 -3.25 -13.02 2.50
C MET A 53 -4.39 -12.00 2.50
N HIS A 54 -5.34 -12.10 1.57
CA HIS A 54 -6.56 -11.29 1.64
C HIS A 54 -7.29 -11.54 2.96
N ASP A 55 -7.56 -12.81 3.27
CA ASP A 55 -8.28 -13.20 4.49
C ASP A 55 -7.51 -12.78 5.75
N ALA A 56 -6.18 -12.98 5.77
CA ALA A 56 -5.35 -12.57 6.89
C ALA A 56 -5.34 -11.05 7.10
N MET A 57 -5.32 -10.27 6.01
CA MET A 57 -5.37 -8.80 6.05
C MET A 57 -6.74 -8.28 6.50
N ASP A 58 -7.83 -8.89 6.04
CA ASP A 58 -9.18 -8.54 6.46
C ASP A 58 -9.36 -8.84 7.96
N ALA A 59 -8.99 -10.04 8.43
CA ALA A 59 -9.03 -10.38 9.84
C ALA A 59 -8.13 -9.47 10.70
N TRP A 60 -6.98 -9.06 10.16
CA TRP A 60 -6.10 -8.10 10.84
C TRP A 60 -6.76 -6.72 10.96
N LEU A 61 -7.44 -6.26 9.92
CA LEU A 61 -8.16 -4.98 9.87
C LEU A 61 -9.40 -4.95 10.77
N GLU A 62 -10.06 -6.08 10.98
CA GLU A 62 -11.15 -6.20 11.97
C GLU A 62 -10.64 -5.92 13.39
N ARG A 63 -9.47 -6.47 13.74
CA ARG A 63 -8.82 -6.21 15.03
C ARG A 63 -8.18 -4.81 15.10
N ASN A 64 -7.76 -4.28 13.96
CA ASN A 64 -7.03 -3.01 13.84
C ASN A 64 -7.73 -2.09 12.83
N PRO A 65 -8.93 -1.59 13.13
CA PRO A 65 -9.70 -0.81 12.18
C PRO A 65 -8.91 0.42 11.74
N ALA A 66 -8.87 0.66 10.43
CA ALA A 66 -8.32 1.90 9.90
C ALA A 66 -9.12 3.09 10.43
N PRO A 67 -8.47 4.19 10.85
CA PRO A 67 -9.18 5.39 11.24
C PRO A 67 -10.08 5.85 10.09
N SER A 68 -11.26 6.39 10.42
CA SER A 68 -12.18 6.93 9.42
C SER A 68 -11.49 8.05 8.66
N MET A 69 -11.35 7.89 7.35
CA MET A 69 -10.73 8.90 6.52
C MET A 69 -11.74 10.01 6.29
N GLN A 70 -11.43 11.23 6.70
CA GLN A 70 -12.24 12.36 6.28
C GLN A 70 -12.00 12.60 4.77
N ARG A 71 -13.04 13.02 4.05
CA ARG A 71 -12.97 13.28 2.60
C ARG A 71 -11.81 14.23 2.24
N THR A 72 -11.48 15.16 3.12
CA THR A 72 -10.35 16.08 2.99
C THR A 72 -8.99 15.37 3.03
N ASP A 73 -8.81 14.38 3.92
CA ASP A 73 -7.58 13.60 4.01
C ASP A 73 -7.35 12.75 2.76
N GLU A 74 -8.44 12.23 2.20
CA GLU A 74 -8.42 11.48 0.95
C GLU A 74 -8.01 12.38 -0.23
N LEU A 75 -8.58 13.58 -0.33
CA LEU A 75 -8.19 14.57 -1.33
C LEU A 75 -6.70 14.94 -1.22
N ILE A 76 -6.21 15.27 -0.02
CA ILE A 76 -4.79 15.61 0.19
C ILE A 76 -3.88 14.42 -0.18
N ARG A 77 -4.26 13.19 0.18
CA ARG A 77 -3.51 11.99 -0.18
C ARG A 77 -3.44 11.79 -1.69
N LEU A 78 -4.56 11.94 -2.39
CA LEU A 78 -4.64 11.78 -3.84
C LEU A 78 -3.78 12.83 -4.55
N THR A 79 -3.85 14.09 -4.13
CA THR A 79 -3.00 15.16 -4.65
C THR A 79 -1.52 14.83 -4.50
N ARG A 80 -1.08 14.42 -3.30
CA ARG A 80 0.32 14.01 -3.05
C ARG A 80 0.76 12.82 -3.88
N ARG A 81 -0.15 11.87 -4.16
CA ARG A 81 0.15 10.73 -5.04
C ARG A 81 0.36 11.19 -6.47
N ILE A 82 -0.55 12.01 -7.00
CA ILE A 82 -0.45 12.59 -8.34
C ILE A 82 0.86 13.38 -8.49
N GLU A 83 1.21 14.23 -7.52
CA GLU A 83 2.47 14.98 -7.53
C GLU A 83 3.70 14.06 -7.65
N ARG A 84 3.75 12.99 -6.85
CA ARG A 84 4.84 12.00 -6.94
C ARG A 84 4.87 11.29 -8.28
N ASP A 85 3.72 10.91 -8.80
CA ASP A 85 3.61 10.22 -10.08
C ASP A 85 4.05 11.13 -11.25
N VAL A 86 3.72 12.43 -11.19
CA VAL A 86 4.21 13.45 -12.14
C VAL A 86 5.73 13.61 -12.06
N VAL A 87 6.30 13.71 -10.85
CA VAL A 87 7.76 13.81 -10.68
C VAL A 87 8.45 12.56 -11.23
N LYS A 88 7.92 11.37 -10.94
CA LYS A 88 8.44 10.11 -11.46
C LYS A 88 8.36 10.07 -12.99
N LEU A 89 7.23 10.48 -13.58
CA LEU A 89 7.05 10.54 -15.03
C LEU A 89 8.07 11.48 -15.68
N ASN A 90 8.23 12.70 -15.14
CA ASN A 90 9.19 13.67 -15.66
C ASN A 90 10.63 13.14 -15.63
N ARG A 91 10.99 12.43 -14.55
CA ARG A 91 12.28 11.76 -14.44
C ARG A 91 12.46 10.70 -15.53
N LEU A 92 11.48 9.81 -15.71
CA LEU A 92 11.52 8.76 -16.74
C LEU A 92 11.61 9.34 -18.16
N LEU A 93 10.87 10.43 -18.43
CA LEU A 93 10.93 11.13 -19.72
C LEU A 93 12.31 11.75 -19.96
N THR A 94 12.93 12.30 -18.92
CA THR A 94 14.29 12.86 -18.99
C THR A 94 15.33 11.77 -19.25
N GLU A 95 15.21 10.62 -18.57
CA GLU A 95 16.07 9.45 -18.79
C GLU A 95 15.91 8.90 -20.23
N ARG A 96 14.68 8.89 -20.77
CA ARG A 96 14.40 8.45 -22.14
C ARG A 96 14.92 9.40 -23.22
N ARG A 97 14.95 10.72 -22.95
CA ARG A 97 15.56 11.74 -23.84
C ARG A 97 17.09 11.77 -23.78
N ARG A 98 17.71 11.06 -22.82
CA ARG A 98 19.16 10.95 -22.62
C ARG A 98 19.78 9.70 -23.23
N ILE A 99 19.03 8.97 -24.06
CA ILE A 99 19.59 7.90 -24.90
C ILE A 99 20.21 8.59 -26.12
N PRO A 100 21.53 8.46 -26.37
CA PRO A 100 22.20 9.08 -27.51
C PRO A 100 21.64 8.62 -28.86
#